data_AF-A0AAV2IB94-F1
#
_entry.id   AF-A0AAV2IB94-F1
#
_cell.length_a   1.000
_cell.length_b   1.000
_cell.length_c   1.000
_cell.angle_alpha   90.00
_cell.angle_beta   90.00
_cell.angle_gamma   90.00
#
_symmetry.space_group_name_H-M   'P 1'
#
loop_
_entity.id
_entity.type
_entity.pdbx_description
1 polymer ?
#
loop_
_entity_poly.entity_id
_entity_poly.type
_entity_poly.pdbx_seq_one_letter_code
_entity_poly.pdbx_strand_id
1 'polypeptide(L)'
;DSDGKTGVFCHMMPFLLYSILYSCGPDPHVCCQFDFHSDKCFRGKQTVPKITVDETNIKTLAWALWEQFQKKATLYRTDALLVPHGDDFRYGSESEWSQQFDNLGK
;
A
#
# COMPACT_ATOMS: atom_id res chain seq x y z
N ASP A 1 15.46 31.26 -9.91
CA ASP A 1 15.96 31.73 -8.62
C ASP A 1 17.16 30.88 -8.24
N SER A 2 18.32 31.47 -8.08
CA SER A 2 19.58 30.79 -7.72
C SER A 2 19.81 30.73 -6.21
N ASP A 3 19.03 31.48 -5.43
CA ASP A 3 19.22 31.61 -3.98
C ASP A 3 18.36 30.60 -3.17
N GLY A 4 17.47 29.86 -3.85
CA GLY A 4 16.60 28.85 -3.22
C GLY A 4 15.52 29.42 -2.31
N LYS A 5 15.21 30.73 -2.41
CA LYS A 5 14.26 31.43 -1.52
C LYS A 5 12.83 30.96 -1.67
N THR A 6 12.48 30.37 -2.82
CA THR A 6 11.18 29.76 -3.08
C THR A 6 11.20 28.24 -2.99
N GLY A 7 12.24 27.65 -2.40
CA GLY A 7 12.37 26.21 -2.25
C GLY A 7 11.30 25.63 -1.32
N VAL A 8 10.63 24.58 -1.77
CA VAL A 8 9.67 23.81 -0.97
C VAL A 8 10.07 22.34 -1.03
N PHE A 9 10.08 21.67 0.13
CA PHE A 9 10.33 20.23 0.17
C PHE A 9 9.13 19.49 -0.43
N CYS A 10 9.39 18.68 -1.45
CA CYS A 10 8.37 17.92 -2.17
C CYS A 10 8.68 16.42 -2.10
N HIS A 11 7.72 15.63 -1.63
CA HIS A 11 7.77 14.17 -1.73
C HIS A 11 7.02 13.74 -2.99
N MET A 12 7.72 13.09 -3.92
CA MET A 12 7.11 12.49 -5.11
C MET A 12 6.93 11.00 -4.88
N MET A 13 5.70 10.50 -5.08
CA MET A 13 5.42 9.06 -5.05
C MET A 13 6.04 8.39 -6.28
N PRO A 14 6.53 7.14 -6.19
CA PRO A 14 7.41 6.57 -7.21
C PRO A 14 6.66 5.69 -8.22
N PHE A 15 5.35 5.51 -8.05
CA PHE A 15 4.54 4.54 -8.78
C PHE A 15 3.36 5.21 -9.49
N LEU A 16 2.67 4.44 -10.32
CA LEU A 16 1.73 4.95 -11.32
C LEU A 16 0.52 5.70 -10.74
N LEU A 17 -0.06 5.21 -9.65
CA LEU A 17 -1.27 5.77 -9.02
C LEU A 17 -1.08 5.81 -7.50
N TYR A 18 -2.03 6.45 -6.80
CA TYR A 18 -2.02 6.58 -5.33
C TYR A 18 -2.74 5.45 -4.60
N SER A 19 -3.51 4.61 -5.32
CA SER A 19 -4.31 3.56 -4.68
C SER A 19 -3.45 2.51 -3.98
N ILE A 20 -4.05 1.75 -3.05
CA ILE A 20 -3.38 0.67 -2.27
C ILE A 20 -2.52 -0.23 -3.17
N LEU A 21 -3.05 -0.57 -4.36
CA LEU A 21 -2.40 -1.40 -5.37
C LEU A 21 -1.04 -0.87 -5.85
N TYR A 22 -0.82 0.43 -5.78
CA TYR A 22 0.39 1.09 -6.28
C TYR A 22 1.16 1.79 -5.16
N SER A 23 0.76 1.65 -3.90
CA SER A 23 1.35 2.43 -2.81
C SER A 23 2.31 1.61 -1.93
N CYS A 24 2.10 0.29 -1.80
CA CYS A 24 2.89 -0.56 -0.91
C CYS A 24 4.30 -0.82 -1.45
N GLY A 25 4.46 -0.99 -2.76
CA GLY A 25 5.72 -1.33 -3.41
C GLY A 25 5.55 -1.57 -4.91
N PRO A 26 6.60 -2.03 -5.59
CA PRO A 26 6.60 -2.15 -7.05
C PRO A 26 5.74 -3.31 -7.57
N ASP A 27 5.48 -4.35 -6.77
CA ASP A 27 4.63 -5.46 -7.19
C ASP A 27 3.17 -5.21 -6.79
N PRO A 28 2.32 -4.82 -7.76
CA PRO A 28 0.90 -4.65 -7.52
C PRO A 28 0.20 -5.91 -7.00
N HIS A 29 0.54 -7.12 -7.47
CA HIS A 29 -0.23 -8.32 -7.14
C HIS A 29 -0.03 -8.69 -5.67
N VAL A 30 1.12 -8.31 -5.11
CA VAL A 30 1.37 -8.38 -3.67
C VAL A 30 0.59 -7.27 -2.96
N CYS A 31 0.73 -6.00 -3.37
CA CYS A 31 0.01 -4.89 -2.73
C CYS A 31 -1.52 -5.06 -2.71
N CYS A 32 -2.05 -5.70 -3.74
CA CYS A 32 -3.45 -6.07 -3.92
C CYS A 32 -4.00 -6.92 -2.76
N GLN A 33 -3.17 -7.80 -2.19
CA GLN A 33 -3.55 -8.68 -1.08
C GLN A 33 -3.76 -7.93 0.23
N PHE A 34 -3.33 -6.67 0.29
CA PHE A 34 -3.45 -5.79 1.46
C PHE A 34 -4.55 -4.75 1.30
N ASP A 35 -5.37 -4.84 0.25
CA ASP A 35 -6.70 -4.22 0.26
C ASP A 35 -7.71 -5.22 0.83
N PHE A 36 -8.02 -5.11 2.13
CA PHE A 36 -8.88 -6.05 2.83
C PHE A 36 -10.38 -5.82 2.60
N HIS A 37 -10.77 -4.82 1.81
CA HIS A 37 -12.16 -4.54 1.50
C HIS A 37 -12.54 -4.85 0.05
N SER A 38 -11.65 -4.56 -0.90
CA SER A 38 -11.95 -4.71 -2.32
C SER A 38 -11.88 -6.17 -2.75
N ASP A 39 -12.98 -6.70 -3.31
CA ASP A 39 -13.03 -8.06 -3.87
C ASP A 39 -12.30 -8.19 -5.21
N LYS A 40 -11.89 -7.06 -5.81
CA LYS A 40 -11.39 -6.99 -7.18
C LYS A 40 -10.31 -5.94 -7.30
N CYS A 41 -9.17 -6.22 -6.73
CA CYS A 41 -8.00 -5.50 -7.15
C CYS A 41 -7.53 -6.11 -8.50
N PHE A 42 -7.79 -5.36 -9.57
CA PHE A 42 -7.74 -5.83 -10.96
C PHE A 42 -6.40 -5.47 -11.61
N ARG A 43 -5.60 -6.48 -11.95
CA ARG A 43 -4.54 -6.33 -12.98
C ARG A 43 -4.67 -7.43 -14.03
N GLY A 44 -5.05 -7.02 -15.24
CA GLY A 44 -5.14 -7.94 -16.38
C GLY A 44 -6.32 -8.89 -16.27
N LYS A 45 -6.08 -10.21 -16.28
CA LYS A 45 -7.14 -11.24 -16.26
C LYS A 45 -7.26 -11.98 -14.92
N GLN A 46 -6.40 -11.67 -13.96
CA GLN A 46 -6.33 -12.40 -12.68
C GLN A 46 -6.99 -11.58 -11.58
N THR A 47 -7.86 -12.25 -10.82
CA THR A 47 -8.45 -11.72 -9.60
C THR A 47 -7.60 -12.20 -8.43
N VAL A 48 -7.12 -11.26 -7.61
CA VAL A 48 -6.52 -11.60 -6.32
C VAL A 48 -7.65 -11.76 -5.32
N PRO A 49 -7.79 -12.92 -4.65
CA PRO A 49 -8.84 -13.13 -3.67
C PRO A 49 -8.59 -12.25 -2.45
N LYS A 50 -9.67 -11.77 -1.82
CA LYS A 50 -9.61 -11.14 -0.51
C LYS A 50 -9.15 -12.16 0.53
N ILE A 51 -8.19 -11.75 1.36
CA ILE A 51 -7.60 -12.58 2.42
C ILE A 51 -7.96 -11.96 3.78
N THR A 52 -8.29 -12.79 4.76
CA THR A 52 -8.36 -12.37 6.18
C THR A 52 -7.09 -12.82 6.87
N VAL A 53 -6.43 -11.91 7.58
CA VAL A 53 -5.20 -12.21 8.32
C VAL A 53 -5.52 -13.04 9.55
N ASP A 54 -4.80 -14.13 9.74
CA ASP A 54 -4.92 -15.03 10.89
C ASP A 54 -3.55 -15.63 11.26
N GLU A 55 -3.50 -16.41 12.34
CA GLU A 55 -2.25 -17.00 12.85
C GLU A 55 -1.56 -17.94 11.84
N THR A 56 -2.31 -18.51 10.90
CA THR A 56 -1.76 -19.44 9.90
C THR A 56 -1.08 -18.73 8.74
N ASN A 57 -1.48 -17.49 8.44
CA ASN A 57 -1.01 -16.76 7.27
C ASN A 57 -0.21 -15.48 7.58
N ILE A 58 -0.29 -14.94 8.80
CA ILE A 58 0.28 -13.64 9.18
C ILE A 58 1.77 -13.54 8.87
N LYS A 59 2.54 -14.60 9.16
CA LYS A 59 3.99 -14.61 8.90
C LYS A 59 4.31 -14.47 7.41
N THR A 60 3.55 -15.16 6.57
CA THR A 60 3.73 -15.15 5.11
C THR A 60 3.33 -13.80 4.53
N LEU A 61 2.20 -13.25 4.97
CA LEU A 61 1.71 -11.94 4.52
C LEU A 61 2.64 -10.80 4.97
N ALA A 62 3.07 -10.80 6.23
CA ALA A 62 3.99 -9.80 6.75
C ALA A 62 5.32 -9.82 6.00
N TRP A 63 5.85 -11.01 5.68
CA TRP A 63 7.07 -11.13 4.88
C TRP A 63 6.90 -10.55 3.47
N ALA A 64 5.79 -10.89 2.79
CA ALA A 64 5.50 -10.38 1.45
C ALA A 64 5.35 -8.85 1.43
N LEU A 65 4.65 -8.27 2.41
CA LEU A 65 4.51 -6.81 2.55
C LEU A 65 5.86 -6.15 2.85
N TRP A 66 6.64 -6.73 3.76
CA TRP A 66 7.96 -6.23 4.12
C TRP A 66 8.89 -6.17 2.90
N GLU A 67 8.91 -7.20 2.06
CA GLU A 67 9.71 -7.18 0.82
C GLU A 67 9.28 -6.04 -0.12
N GLN A 68 7.99 -5.72 -0.21
CA GLN A 68 7.51 -4.59 -1.00
C GLN A 68 7.95 -3.24 -0.40
N PHE A 69 7.87 -3.10 0.92
CA PHE A 69 8.36 -1.91 1.63
C PHE A 69 9.87 -1.72 1.43
N GLN A 70 10.67 -2.79 1.52
CA GLN A 70 12.11 -2.72 1.27
C GLN A 70 12.40 -2.26 -0.16
N LYS A 71 11.73 -2.85 -1.17
CA LYS A 71 11.89 -2.45 -2.57
C LYS A 71 11.46 -1.00 -2.82
N LYS A 72 10.44 -0.50 -2.12
CA LYS A 72 10.02 0.90 -2.19
C LYS A 72 11.04 1.83 -1.52
N ALA A 73 11.56 1.43 -0.36
CA ALA A 73 12.51 2.21 0.41
C ALA A 73 13.81 2.49 -0.35
N THR A 74 14.26 1.59 -1.23
CA THR A 74 15.46 1.83 -2.07
C THR A 74 15.32 3.03 -3.02
N LEU A 75 14.12 3.56 -3.22
CA LEU A 75 13.84 4.72 -4.07
C LEU A 75 13.95 6.05 -3.31
N TYR A 76 14.15 6.01 -1.99
CA TYR A 76 14.24 7.18 -1.12
C TYR A 76 15.60 7.23 -0.40
N ARG A 77 15.90 8.39 0.19
CA ARG A 77 17.21 8.67 0.81
C ARG A 77 17.23 8.51 2.33
N THR A 78 16.11 8.10 2.93
CA THR A 78 15.91 8.05 4.39
C THR A 78 15.29 6.73 4.80
N ASP A 79 15.44 6.36 6.07
CA ASP A 79 14.88 5.12 6.64
C ASP A 79 13.40 5.25 7.05
N ALA A 80 12.77 6.38 6.72
CA ALA A 80 11.34 6.61 6.90
C ALA A 80 10.61 6.42 5.57
N LEU A 81 9.62 5.53 5.55
CA LEU A 81 8.83 5.22 4.35
C LEU A 81 7.39 5.69 4.51
N LEU A 82 6.94 6.53 3.58
CA LEU A 82 5.52 6.90 3.47
C LEU A 82 4.78 5.86 2.64
N VAL A 83 3.70 5.28 3.17
CA VAL A 83 2.84 4.31 2.46
C VAL A 83 1.38 4.76 2.56
N PRO A 84 0.86 5.46 1.54
CA PRO A 84 -0.57 5.79 1.47
C PRO A 84 -1.42 4.51 1.45
N HIS A 85 -2.54 4.50 2.14
CA HIS A 85 -3.45 3.37 2.16
C HIS A 85 -4.88 3.88 1.97
N GLY A 86 -5.33 3.91 0.72
CA GLY A 86 -6.63 4.45 0.34
C GLY A 86 -6.81 4.45 -1.16
N ASP A 87 -7.93 5.00 -1.62
CA ASP A 87 -8.32 5.18 -3.02
C ASP A 87 -9.55 6.12 -3.07
N ASP A 88 -10.12 6.34 -4.25
CA ASP A 88 -11.34 7.14 -4.46
C ASP A 88 -12.52 6.66 -3.59
N PHE A 89 -13.09 7.58 -2.83
CA PHE A 89 -14.28 7.37 -1.99
C PHE A 89 -14.16 6.17 -1.01
N ARG A 90 -12.94 5.86 -0.57
CA ARG A 90 -12.66 4.80 0.41
C ARG A 90 -12.92 5.27 1.84
N TYR A 91 -13.01 4.30 2.73
CA TYR A 91 -13.41 4.40 4.13
C TYR A 91 -14.82 4.96 4.30
N GLY A 92 -15.72 4.59 3.38
CA GLY A 92 -17.11 5.06 3.34
C GLY A 92 -18.07 4.26 4.23
N SER A 93 -17.66 3.10 4.73
CA SER A 93 -18.48 2.25 5.60
C SER A 93 -17.70 1.75 6.82
N GLU A 94 -18.42 1.47 7.90
CA GLU A 94 -17.85 0.85 9.12
C GLU A 94 -17.24 -0.52 8.80
N SER A 95 -17.92 -1.33 7.97
CA SER A 95 -17.42 -2.64 7.54
C SER A 95 -16.08 -2.56 6.82
N GLU A 96 -15.91 -1.58 5.91
CA GLU A 96 -14.62 -1.31 5.29
C GLU A 96 -13.56 -0.91 6.31
N TRP A 97 -13.92 0.00 7.23
CA TRP A 97 -13.03 0.46 8.27
C TRP A 97 -12.51 -0.70 9.13
N SER A 98 -13.41 -1.54 9.66
CA SER A 98 -13.05 -2.72 10.45
C SER A 98 -12.20 -3.71 9.66
N GLN A 99 -12.57 -4.00 8.40
CA GLN A 99 -11.79 -4.92 7.57
C GLN A 99 -10.36 -4.43 7.33
N GLN A 100 -10.15 -3.14 7.08
CA GLN A 100 -8.80 -2.61 6.88
C GLN A 100 -8.04 -2.53 8.21
N PHE A 101 -8.65 -1.95 9.24
CA PHE A 101 -8.01 -1.71 10.53
C PHE A 101 -7.65 -3.00 11.26
N ASP A 102 -8.58 -3.96 11.33
CA ASP A 102 -8.38 -5.20 12.10
C ASP A 102 -7.35 -6.13 11.44
N ASN A 103 -7.21 -6.09 10.11
CA ASN A 103 -6.19 -6.87 9.41
C ASN A 103 -4.82 -6.20 9.45
N LEU A 104 -4.73 -4.87 9.32
CA LEU A 104 -3.47 -4.13 9.44
C LEU A 104 -2.95 -4.06 10.90
N GLY A 105 -3.84 -4.15 11.88
CA GLY A 105 -3.51 -4.11 13.30
C GLY A 105 -2.97 -5.42 13.89
N LYS A 106 -2.98 -6.50 13.10
CA LYS A 106 -2.38 -7.80 13.45
C LYS A 106 -0.92 -7.83 13.06
#